data_AF-A0A1I7DEF0-F1
#
_entry.id   AF-A0A1I7DEF0-F1
#
_cell.length_a   1.000
_cell.length_b   1.000
_cell.length_c   1.000
_cell.angle_alpha   90.00
_cell.angle_beta   90.00
_cell.angle_gamma   90.00
#
_symmetry.space_group_name_H-M   'P 1'
#
loop_
_entity.id
_entity.type
_entity.pdbx_description
1 polymer ?
#
loop_
_entity_poly.entity_id
_entity_poly.type
_entity_poly.pdbx_seq_one_letter_code
_entity_poly.pdbx_strand_id
1 'polypeptide(L)'
;MATTDQVFALHDAVAEHLRPAMLLGAFAGLRTAEVVGLRVVDVDLEAGVVTPVQQAGAMPLKSAMSGESIPIPVELVDQLAAAMRRFPGHTVVTDGMRGPSSTWAIERAVLAARRKGVGLPEDFRFHDLRHSCASLLTSRGRT
;
A
#
# COMPACT_ATOMS: atom_id res chain seq x y z
N MET A 1 17.44 0.95 -1.06
CA MET A 1 16.25 0.17 -0.62
C MET A 1 15.92 0.61 0.80
N ALA A 2 14.63 0.68 1.17
CA ALA A 2 14.25 1.00 2.55
C ALA A 2 14.31 -0.26 3.44
N THR A 3 14.67 -0.08 4.71
CA THR A 3 14.55 -1.12 5.74
C THR A 3 13.09 -1.27 6.18
N THR A 4 12.77 -2.39 6.84
CA THR A 4 11.43 -2.60 7.42
C THR A 4 11.04 -1.49 8.39
N ASP A 5 11.97 -1.05 9.24
CA ASP A 5 11.73 0.05 10.18
C ASP A 5 11.45 1.38 9.44
N GLN A 6 12.13 1.65 8.33
CA GLN A 6 11.87 2.83 7.51
C GLN A 6 10.50 2.76 6.81
N VAL A 7 10.06 1.56 6.38
CA VAL A 7 8.72 1.37 5.81
C VAL A 7 7.64 1.63 6.86
N PHE A 8 7.81 1.11 8.07
CA PHE A 8 6.86 1.38 9.17
C PHE A 8 6.90 2.84 9.63
N ALA A 9 8.09 3.47 9.70
CA ALA A 9 8.19 4.89 9.99
C ALA A 9 7.49 5.76 8.93
N LEU A 10 7.60 5.39 7.65
CA LEU A 10 6.85 6.03 6.56
C LEU A 10 5.35 5.83 6.73
N HIS A 11 4.90 4.59 6.99
CA HIS A 11 3.51 4.26 7.28
C HIS A 11 2.95 5.13 8.43
N ASP A 12 3.68 5.25 9.53
CA ASP A 12 3.21 5.99 10.70
C ASP A 12 3.15 7.50 10.45
N ALA A 13 4.03 8.01 9.57
CA ALA A 13 4.15 9.43 9.25
C ALA A 13 3.11 9.97 8.24
N VAL A 14 2.45 9.09 7.47
CA VAL A 14 1.37 9.46 6.54
C VAL A 14 0.00 9.47 7.22
N ALA A 15 -0.96 10.16 6.60
CA ALA A 15 -2.34 10.15 7.08
C ALA A 15 -2.91 8.73 7.10
N GLU A 16 -3.75 8.41 8.09
CA GLU A 16 -4.26 7.05 8.31
C GLU A 16 -4.92 6.43 7.08
N HIS A 17 -5.69 7.20 6.30
CA HIS A 17 -6.35 6.73 5.09
C HIS A 17 -5.38 6.38 3.94
N LEU A 18 -4.13 6.86 4.00
CA LEU A 18 -3.06 6.54 3.03
C LEU A 18 -2.13 5.42 3.51
N ARG A 19 -2.22 5.01 4.77
CA ARG A 19 -1.39 3.92 5.33
C ARG A 19 -1.46 2.61 4.53
N PRO A 20 -2.63 2.16 4.06
CA PRO A 20 -2.70 0.93 3.27
C PRO A 20 -1.88 1.01 1.97
N ALA A 21 -1.69 2.21 1.40
CA ALA A 21 -0.84 2.36 0.22
C ALA A 21 0.62 1.96 0.49
N MET A 22 1.16 2.34 1.65
CA MET A 22 2.55 2.01 2.00
C MET A 22 2.74 0.50 2.13
N LEU A 23 1.77 -0.16 2.78
CA LEU A 23 1.80 -1.59 2.98
C LEU A 23 1.59 -2.37 1.67
N LEU A 24 0.64 -1.98 0.84
CA LEU A 24 0.41 -2.59 -0.47
C LEU A 24 1.63 -2.42 -1.41
N GLY A 25 2.27 -1.25 -1.37
CA GLY A 25 3.51 -1.01 -2.12
C GLY A 25 4.65 -1.90 -1.64
N ALA A 26 4.79 -2.10 -0.33
CA ALA A 26 5.90 -2.85 0.28
C ALA A 26 5.73 -4.37 0.22
N PHE A 27 4.53 -4.87 0.49
CA PHE A 27 4.27 -6.30 0.67
C PHE A 27 3.61 -6.96 -0.54
N ALA A 28 2.80 -6.21 -1.30
CA ALA A 28 2.19 -6.70 -2.54
C ALA A 28 2.88 -6.16 -3.81
N GLY A 29 3.88 -5.28 -3.67
CA GLY A 29 4.65 -4.76 -4.81
C GLY A 29 3.85 -3.89 -5.79
N LEU A 30 2.65 -3.46 -5.40
CA LEU A 30 1.72 -2.76 -6.30
C LEU A 30 2.28 -1.39 -6.73
N ARG A 31 2.09 -1.02 -8.00
CA ARG A 31 2.36 0.32 -8.54
C ARG A 31 1.39 1.32 -7.96
N THR A 32 1.80 2.58 -7.83
CA THR A 32 0.93 3.64 -7.29
C THR A 32 -0.42 3.68 -8.01
N ALA A 33 -0.42 3.51 -9.33
CA ALA A 33 -1.63 3.48 -10.15
C ALA A 33 -2.51 2.24 -9.90
N GLU A 34 -1.92 1.09 -9.56
CA GLU A 34 -2.65 -0.13 -9.17
C GLU A 34 -3.21 0.02 -7.75
N VAL A 35 -2.44 0.60 -6.83
CA VAL A 35 -2.87 0.86 -5.45
C VAL A 35 -4.12 1.73 -5.39
N VAL A 36 -4.17 2.81 -6.17
CA VAL A 36 -5.36 3.68 -6.23
C VAL A 36 -6.51 3.04 -7.02
N GLY A 37 -6.23 2.06 -7.87
CA GLY A 37 -7.23 1.31 -8.64
C GLY A 37 -7.78 0.08 -7.91
N LEU A 38 -7.11 -0.37 -6.84
CA LEU A 38 -7.42 -1.60 -6.13
C LEU A 38 -8.76 -1.47 -5.40
N ARG A 39 -9.74 -2.25 -5.85
CA ARG A 39 -11.08 -2.26 -5.26
C ARG A 39 -11.10 -3.13 -4.02
N VAL A 40 -12.04 -2.85 -3.13
CA VAL A 40 -12.32 -3.71 -1.97
C VAL A 40 -12.68 -5.14 -2.40
N VAL A 41 -13.40 -5.28 -3.54
CA VAL A 41 -13.80 -6.59 -4.08
C VAL A 41 -12.65 -7.41 -4.68
N ASP A 42 -11.50 -6.76 -4.89
CA ASP A 42 -10.29 -7.39 -5.45
C ASP A 42 -9.33 -7.88 -4.34
N VAL A 43 -9.77 -7.83 -3.08
CA VAL A 43 -9.03 -8.29 -1.91
C VAL A 43 -9.81 -9.39 -1.22
N ASP A 44 -9.26 -10.59 -1.23
CA ASP A 44 -9.76 -11.73 -0.47
C ASP A 44 -9.00 -11.80 0.86
N LEU A 45 -9.60 -11.22 1.91
CA LEU A 45 -9.02 -11.22 3.25
C LEU A 45 -9.02 -12.61 3.89
N GLU A 46 -9.92 -13.51 3.49
CA GLU A 46 -9.99 -14.87 4.04
C GLU A 46 -8.89 -15.75 3.43
N ALA A 47 -8.70 -15.65 2.11
CA ALA A 47 -7.62 -16.33 1.42
C ALA A 47 -6.25 -15.64 1.62
N GLY A 48 -6.22 -14.41 2.12
CA GLY A 48 -5.00 -13.62 2.26
C GLY A 48 -4.39 -13.27 0.89
N VAL A 49 -5.21 -12.79 -0.04
CA VAL A 49 -4.83 -12.54 -1.43
C VAL A 49 -5.28 -11.15 -1.89
N VAL A 50 -4.41 -10.48 -2.64
CA VAL A 50 -4.72 -9.24 -3.37
C VAL A 50 -4.59 -9.50 -4.86
N THR A 51 -5.63 -9.20 -5.64
CA THR A 51 -5.62 -9.39 -7.10
C THR A 51 -5.80 -8.06 -7.81
N PRO A 52 -4.74 -7.34 -8.21
CA PRO A 52 -4.89 -6.12 -8.99
C PRO A 52 -5.61 -6.42 -10.31
N VAL A 53 -6.74 -5.77 -10.58
CA VAL A 53 -7.50 -5.93 -11.85
C VAL A 53 -7.39 -4.71 -12.76
N GLN A 54 -7.16 -3.53 -12.17
CA GLN A 54 -7.19 -2.26 -12.88
C GLN A 54 -6.25 -1.23 -12.24
N GLN A 55 -6.00 -0.16 -12.98
CA GLN A 55 -5.32 1.04 -12.50
C GLN A 55 -6.34 2.14 -12.19
N ALA A 56 -5.85 3.29 -11.71
CA ALA A 56 -6.61 4.52 -11.51
C ALA A 56 -7.59 4.79 -12.66
N GLY A 57 -8.84 5.14 -12.32
CA GLY A 57 -9.87 5.46 -13.33
C GLY A 57 -10.35 4.24 -14.13
N ALA A 58 -10.24 3.03 -13.56
CA ALA A 58 -10.62 1.77 -14.21
C ALA A 58 -9.86 1.46 -15.51
N MET A 59 -8.64 2.00 -15.62
CA MET A 59 -7.77 1.73 -16.76
C MET A 59 -7.24 0.29 -16.69
N PRO A 60 -7.07 -0.40 -17.84
CA PRO A 60 -6.50 -1.74 -17.87
C PRO A 60 -5.07 -1.75 -17.34
N LEU A 61 -4.65 -2.89 -16.80
CA LEU A 61 -3.26 -3.09 -16.38
C LEU A 61 -2.30 -3.01 -17.57
N LYS A 62 -1.08 -2.55 -17.29
CA LYS A 62 -0.05 -2.37 -18.32
C LYS A 62 0.41 -3.69 -18.96
N SER A 63 0.28 -4.81 -18.24
CA SER A 63 0.55 -6.15 -18.74
C SER A 63 -0.33 -7.18 -18.04
N ALA A 64 -0.63 -8.30 -18.70
CA ALA A 64 -1.37 -9.42 -18.12
C ALA A 64 -0.71 -9.99 -16.86
N MET A 65 0.63 -10.04 -16.83
CA MET A 65 1.39 -10.45 -15.64
C MET A 65 1.17 -9.55 -14.42
N SER A 66 0.75 -8.30 -14.62
CA SER A 66 0.47 -7.40 -13.49
C SER A 66 -0.86 -7.72 -12.80
N GLY A 67 -1.67 -8.65 -13.34
CA GLY A 67 -2.98 -9.04 -12.80
C GLY A 67 -2.99 -10.38 -12.07
N GLU A 68 -1.82 -10.96 -11.82
CA GLU A 68 -1.71 -12.19 -11.04
C GLU A 68 -2.07 -11.94 -9.57
N SER A 69 -2.73 -12.93 -8.95
CA SER A 69 -3.05 -12.89 -7.52
C SER A 69 -1.78 -12.92 -6.67
N ILE A 70 -1.68 -11.99 -5.73
CA ILE A 70 -0.51 -11.82 -4.87
C ILE A 70 -0.89 -12.27 -3.46
N PRO A 71 -0.28 -13.36 -2.94
CA PRO A 71 -0.48 -13.75 -1.56
C PRO A 71 0.10 -12.68 -0.63
N ILE A 72 -0.64 -12.34 0.42
CA ILE A 72 -0.25 -11.35 1.41
C ILE A 72 -0.15 -11.98 2.81
N PRO A 73 0.78 -11.52 3.65
CA PRO A 73 0.91 -11.99 5.02
C PRO A 73 -0.30 -11.64 5.90
N VAL A 74 -0.54 -12.42 6.96
CA VAL A 74 -1.68 -12.25 7.89
C VAL A 74 -1.69 -10.87 8.55
N GLU A 75 -0.53 -10.32 8.90
CA GLU A 75 -0.42 -8.99 9.50
C GLU A 75 -0.84 -7.88 8.52
N LEU A 76 -0.72 -8.12 7.21
CA LEU A 76 -1.25 -7.21 6.20
C LEU A 76 -2.77 -7.34 6.09
N VAL A 77 -3.29 -8.57 6.13
CA VAL A 77 -4.74 -8.83 6.12
C VAL A 77 -5.43 -8.05 7.24
N ASP A 78 -4.93 -8.14 8.48
CA ASP A 78 -5.51 -7.45 9.63
C ASP A 78 -5.47 -5.92 9.48
N GLN A 79 -4.36 -5.38 8.97
CA GLN A 79 -4.21 -3.94 8.74
C GLN A 79 -5.11 -3.43 7.61
N LEU A 80 -5.25 -4.18 6.52
CA LEU A 80 -6.16 -3.84 5.44
C LEU A 80 -7.61 -3.91 5.93
N ALA A 81 -7.99 -4.97 6.64
CA ALA A 81 -9.33 -5.11 7.20
C ALA A 81 -9.68 -3.95 8.15
N ALA A 82 -8.75 -3.55 9.03
CA ALA A 82 -8.93 -2.41 9.93
C ALA A 82 -9.07 -1.10 9.15
N ALA A 83 -8.22 -0.86 8.15
CA ALA A 83 -8.29 0.34 7.33
C ALA A 83 -9.58 0.43 6.51
N MET A 84 -10.02 -0.67 5.90
CA MET A 84 -11.26 -0.74 5.12
C MET A 84 -12.51 -0.50 5.98
N ARG A 85 -12.50 -0.96 7.24
CA ARG A 85 -13.57 -0.62 8.21
C ARG A 85 -13.53 0.85 8.61
N ARG A 86 -12.33 1.41 8.82
CA ARG A 86 -12.16 2.80 9.29
C ARG A 86 -12.44 3.83 8.20
N PHE A 87 -12.00 3.55 6.98
CA PHE A 87 -12.13 4.41 5.80
C PHE A 87 -12.85 3.65 4.67
N PRO A 88 -14.16 3.39 4.84
CA PRO A 88 -14.92 2.63 3.85
C PRO A 88 -14.97 3.38 2.51
N GLY A 89 -14.80 2.66 1.42
CA GLY A 89 -14.86 3.19 0.06
C GLY A 89 -14.94 2.06 -0.96
N HIS A 90 -15.05 2.41 -2.25
CA HIS A 90 -15.00 1.42 -3.33
C HIS A 90 -13.58 0.84 -3.50
N THR A 91 -12.56 1.65 -3.21
CA THR A 91 -11.14 1.27 -3.25
C THR A 91 -10.58 1.07 -1.85
N VAL A 92 -9.53 0.26 -1.74
CA VAL A 92 -8.84 -0.01 -0.46
C VAL A 92 -8.17 1.25 0.08
N VAL A 93 -7.57 2.06 -0.80
CA VAL A 93 -6.97 3.35 -0.44
C VAL A 93 -7.94 4.46 -0.84
N THR A 94 -8.36 5.26 0.13
CA THR A 94 -9.35 6.33 -0.05
C THR A 94 -8.73 7.72 0.14
N ASP A 95 -9.50 8.77 -0.15
CA ASP A 95 -9.19 10.16 0.19
C ASP A 95 -9.57 10.55 1.64
N GLY A 96 -10.00 9.57 2.46
CA GLY A 96 -10.54 9.77 3.80
C GLY A 96 -12.01 10.18 3.84
N MET A 97 -12.61 10.50 2.69
CA MET A 97 -14.01 10.91 2.50
C MET A 97 -14.81 9.91 1.66
N ARG A 98 -14.38 8.64 1.66
CA ARG A 98 -14.97 7.49 0.91
C ARG A 98 -14.72 7.50 -0.60
N GLY A 99 -14.07 8.54 -1.13
CA GLY A 99 -13.62 8.60 -2.52
C GLY A 99 -12.29 7.86 -2.73
N PRO A 100 -11.95 7.49 -3.98
CA PRO A 100 -10.64 6.92 -4.27
C PRO A 100 -9.54 7.95 -4.05
N SER A 101 -8.38 7.50 -3.58
CA SER A 101 -7.19 8.35 -3.53
C SER A 101 -6.62 8.61 -4.93
N SER A 102 -5.57 9.42 -5.00
CA SER A 102 -4.84 9.72 -6.24
C SER A 102 -3.36 9.37 -6.12
N THR A 103 -2.73 9.11 -7.26
CA THR A 103 -1.28 8.89 -7.31
C THR A 103 -0.52 10.09 -6.74
N TRP A 104 -0.97 11.30 -7.06
CA TRP A 104 -0.40 12.54 -6.55
C TRP A 104 -0.51 12.67 -5.03
N ALA A 105 -1.64 12.28 -4.43
CA ALA A 105 -1.80 12.32 -2.97
C ALA A 105 -0.80 11.39 -2.27
N ILE A 106 -0.63 10.17 -2.80
CA ILE A 106 0.34 9.20 -2.27
C ILE A 106 1.77 9.72 -2.43
N GLU A 107 2.15 10.21 -3.61
CA GLU A 107 3.49 10.74 -3.86
C GLU A 107 3.82 11.96 -2.97
N ARG A 108 2.84 12.85 -2.78
CA ARG A 108 2.99 13.97 -1.86
C ARG A 108 3.12 13.53 -0.41
N ALA A 109 2.39 12.50 0.01
CA ALA A 109 2.50 11.96 1.37
C ALA A 109 3.89 11.37 1.62
N VAL A 110 4.44 10.61 0.67
CA VAL A 110 5.81 10.07 0.75
C VAL A 110 6.84 11.20 0.82
N LEU A 111 6.73 12.21 -0.05
CA LEU A 111 7.62 13.38 -0.03
C LEU A 111 7.54 14.13 1.31
N ALA A 112 6.33 14.33 1.84
CA ALA A 112 6.13 15.02 3.11
C ALA A 112 6.72 14.23 4.28
N ALA A 113 6.51 12.90 4.33
CA ALA A 113 7.10 12.03 5.34
C ALA A 113 8.63 12.10 5.30
N ARG A 114 9.24 12.02 4.11
CA ARG A 114 10.70 12.16 3.95
C ARG A 114 11.21 13.49 4.50
N ARG A 115 10.51 14.60 4.24
CA ARG A 115 10.86 15.93 4.78
C ARG A 115 10.72 16.02 6.30
N LYS A 116 9.90 15.17 6.92
CA LYS A 116 9.81 15.04 8.39
C LYS A 116 10.95 14.23 9.00
N GLY A 117 11.88 13.70 8.20
CA GLY A 117 13.08 13.02 8.71
C GLY A 117 12.87 11.54 9.06
N VAL A 118 11.95 10.84 8.39
CA VAL A 118 11.73 9.37 8.58
C VAL A 118 12.91 8.49 8.14
N GLY A 119 14.07 9.08 7.82
CA GLY A 119 15.30 8.36 7.51
C GLY A 119 15.34 7.65 6.15
N LEU A 120 14.43 7.97 5.22
CA LEU A 120 14.42 7.41 3.87
C LEU A 120 15.52 8.04 2.98
N PRO A 121 16.02 7.32 1.94
CA PRO A 121 16.93 7.88 0.95
C PRO A 121 16.40 9.18 0.30
N GLU A 122 17.31 10.09 -0.09
CA GLU A 122 16.94 11.41 -0.63
C GLU A 122 16.06 11.33 -1.88
N ASP A 123 16.32 10.36 -2.75
CA ASP A 123 15.60 10.13 -3.99
C ASP A 123 14.42 9.18 -3.84
N PHE A 124 14.17 8.62 -2.64
CA PHE A 124 13.13 7.61 -2.39
C PHE A 124 11.75 8.05 -2.92
N ARG A 125 11.11 7.14 -3.65
CA ARG A 125 9.77 7.26 -4.24
C ARG A 125 8.90 6.11 -3.79
N PHE A 126 7.59 6.26 -3.99
CA PHE A 126 6.64 5.18 -3.69
C PHE A 126 7.00 3.85 -4.38
N HIS A 127 7.48 3.91 -5.63
CA HIS A 127 7.82 2.69 -6.36
C HIS A 127 8.96 1.90 -5.72
N ASP A 128 9.83 2.52 -4.92
CA ASP A 128 10.92 1.85 -4.21
C ASP A 128 10.43 0.94 -3.07
N LEU A 129 9.16 1.10 -2.64
CA LEU A 129 8.55 0.20 -1.65
C LEU A 129 8.54 -1.25 -2.13
N ARG A 130 8.29 -1.50 -3.42
CA ARG A 130 8.30 -2.87 -4.00
C ARG A 130 9.68 -3.53 -3.94
N HIS A 131 10.72 -2.73 -3.75
CA HIS A 131 12.10 -3.14 -3.61
C HIS A 131 12.53 -3.16 -2.14
N SER A 132 11.62 -2.92 -1.20
CA SER A 132 11.88 -3.11 0.22
C SER A 132 11.71 -4.59 0.54
N CYS A 133 12.58 -5.15 1.37
CA CYS A 133 12.56 -6.59 1.65
C CYS A 133 11.22 -7.02 2.28
N ALA A 134 10.40 -7.73 1.50
CA ALA A 134 9.24 -8.49 1.96
C ALA A 134 9.62 -9.66 2.90
N SER A 135 10.93 -9.94 3.08
CA SER A 135 11.45 -11.01 3.94
C SER A 135 11.29 -10.78 5.46
N LEU A 136 10.54 -9.78 5.91
CA LEU A 136 10.49 -9.36 7.32
C LEU A 136 9.07 -9.12 7.84
N LEU A 137 8.30 -10.20 7.97
CA LEU A 137 7.25 -10.28 9.00
C LEU A 137 7.56 -11.28 10.11
N THR A 138 8.79 -11.81 10.16
CA THR A 138 9.21 -12.67 11.27
C THR A 138 9.66 -11.89 12.52
N SER A 139 9.77 -10.55 12.48
CA SER A 139 10.39 -9.78 13.58
C SER A 139 9.47 -8.94 14.47
N ARG A 140 8.15 -8.87 14.22
CA ARG A 140 7.22 -8.13 15.11
C ARG A 140 6.01 -8.92 15.64
N GLY A 141 5.93 -10.22 15.38
CA GLY A 141 4.91 -11.12 15.96
C GLY A 141 5.23 -11.65 17.37
N ARG A 142 5.81 -10.85 18.27
CA ARG A 142 6.03 -11.29 19.66
C ARG A 142 6.01 -10.12 20.66
N THR A 143 4.83 -9.83 21.19
CA THR A 143 4.61 -9.34 22.56
C THR A 143 3.29 -9.91 23.06
#